data_AF-A0A973WG60-F1
#
_entry.id   AF-A0A973WG60-F1
#
_cell.length_a   1.000
_cell.length_b   1.000
_cell.length_c   1.000
_cell.angle_alpha   90.00
_cell.angle_beta   90.00
_cell.angle_gamma   90.00
#
_symmetry.space_group_name_H-M   'P 1'
#
loop_
_entity.id
_entity.type
_entity.pdbx_description
1 polymer ?
#
loop_
_entity_poly.entity_id
_entity_poly.type
_entity_poly.pdbx_seq_one_letter_code
_entity_poly.pdbx_strand_id
1 'polypeptide(L)'
;EDVMSGYHEGYPYDLKENDHGMHATAEDVGTFLRALNDGSVFKPREREIYASIYEFEHGGWVPGYQSFAEYDEDIDAVVVAFYSTTDPKLYNWNLSEIINNRIFKILKKRKGS
;
A
#
# COMPACT_ATOMS: atom_id res chain seq x y z
N GLU A 1 4.52 -12.42 16.79
CA GLU A 1 4.45 -13.70 16.05
C GLU A 1 3.64 -13.60 14.75
N ASP A 2 2.79 -12.58 14.60
CA ASP A 2 1.85 -12.45 13.46
C ASP A 2 2.36 -11.66 12.23
N VAL A 3 3.67 -11.40 12.13
CA VAL A 3 4.28 -10.71 10.98
C VAL A 3 4.95 -11.74 10.07
N MET A 4 4.65 -11.67 8.77
CA MET A 4 5.27 -12.51 7.75
C MET A 4 6.78 -12.28 7.71
N SER A 5 7.58 -13.31 7.44
CA SER A 5 9.02 -13.17 7.22
C SER A 5 9.34 -12.19 6.10
N GLY A 6 10.36 -11.34 6.31
CA GLY A 6 10.80 -10.33 5.38
C GLY A 6 12.06 -10.77 4.66
N TYR A 7 12.01 -10.90 3.34
CA TYR A 7 13.15 -11.36 2.55
C TYR A 7 13.68 -10.26 1.64
N HIS A 8 14.99 -10.05 1.66
CA HIS A 8 15.66 -9.19 0.68
C HIS A 8 16.68 -10.02 -0.11
N GLU A 9 16.60 -9.98 -1.44
CA GLU A 9 17.51 -10.74 -2.30
C GLU A 9 18.97 -10.37 -2.02
N GLY A 10 19.79 -11.38 -1.73
CA GLY A 10 21.20 -11.20 -1.39
C GLY A 10 21.46 -10.91 0.10
N TYR A 11 20.43 -10.88 0.95
CA TYR A 11 20.55 -10.77 2.39
C TYR A 11 20.14 -12.09 3.09
N PRO A 12 21.00 -12.67 3.94
CA PRO A 12 20.82 -14.04 4.41
C PRO A 12 19.87 -14.22 5.60
N TYR A 13 19.49 -13.15 6.30
CA TYR A 13 18.68 -13.23 7.51
C TYR A 13 17.25 -12.73 7.27
N ASP A 14 16.30 -13.31 8.00
CA ASP A 14 14.93 -12.81 8.05
C ASP A 14 14.91 -11.40 8.65
N LEU A 15 14.26 -10.46 7.97
CA LEU A 15 14.17 -9.07 8.34
C LEU A 15 12.94 -8.75 9.22
N LYS A 16 12.11 -9.73 9.60
CA LYS A 16 10.87 -9.46 10.37
C LYS A 16 11.06 -8.82 11.74
N GLU A 17 12.21 -9.05 12.38
CA GLU A 17 12.50 -8.49 13.70
C GLU A 17 13.13 -7.09 13.60
N ASN A 18 13.44 -6.63 12.38
CA ASN A 18 13.99 -5.31 12.16
C ASN A 18 12.88 -4.26 12.23
N ASP A 19 13.15 -3.18 12.95
CA ASP A 19 12.25 -2.03 12.98
C ASP A 19 12.43 -1.19 11.71
N HIS A 20 11.43 -1.27 10.84
CA HIS A 20 11.34 -0.49 9.61
C HIS A 20 10.26 0.61 9.68
N GLY A 21 9.71 0.87 10.87
CA GLY A 21 8.69 1.89 11.12
C GLY A 21 7.32 1.30 11.45
N MET A 22 6.26 1.85 10.84
CA MET A 22 4.88 1.48 11.17
C MET A 22 4.49 0.11 10.59
N HIS A 23 3.95 -0.75 11.46
CA HIS A 23 3.32 -2.01 11.09
C HIS A 23 1.80 -1.87 11.21
N ALA A 24 1.07 -2.33 10.19
CA ALA A 24 -0.38 -2.26 10.17
C ALA A 24 -0.95 -3.44 9.36
N THR A 25 -2.20 -3.83 9.66
CA THR A 25 -2.92 -4.80 8.86
C THR A 25 -3.52 -4.14 7.60
N ALA A 26 -3.94 -4.96 6.63
CA ALA A 26 -4.60 -4.43 5.44
C ALA A 26 -5.96 -3.78 5.78
N GLU A 27 -6.61 -4.26 6.83
CA GLU A 27 -7.84 -3.68 7.38
C GLU A 27 -7.57 -2.28 7.96
N ASP A 28 -6.57 -2.14 8.83
CA ASP A 28 -6.23 -0.84 9.43
C ASP A 28 -5.86 0.21 8.38
N VAL A 29 -5.00 -0.17 7.42
CA VAL A 29 -4.61 0.71 6.30
C VAL A 29 -5.82 1.04 5.43
N GLY A 30 -6.69 0.06 5.16
CA GLY A 30 -7.90 0.26 4.38
C GLY A 30 -8.87 1.24 5.02
N THR A 31 -9.11 1.10 6.33
CA THR A 31 -9.94 2.02 7.12
C THR A 31 -9.35 3.42 7.13
N PHE A 32 -8.05 3.55 7.38
CA PHE A 32 -7.36 4.83 7.36
C PHE A 32 -7.47 5.50 6.00
N LEU A 33 -7.18 4.79 4.91
CA LEU A 33 -7.19 5.36 3.57
C LEU A 33 -8.60 5.78 3.14
N ARG A 34 -9.64 5.04 3.55
CA ARG A 34 -11.03 5.46 3.32
C ARG A 34 -11.35 6.76 4.07
N ALA A 35 -10.99 6.84 5.35
CA ALA A 35 -11.18 8.04 6.17
C ALA A 35 -10.38 9.25 5.65
N LEU A 36 -9.21 9.00 5.05
CA LEU A 36 -8.38 10.01 4.40
C LEU A 36 -9.09 10.57 3.15
N ASN A 37 -9.63 9.70 2.30
CA ASN A 37 -10.26 10.09 1.04
C ASN A 37 -11.65 10.71 1.23
N ASP A 38 -12.47 10.20 2.15
CA ASP A 38 -13.77 10.81 2.50
C ASP A 38 -13.60 12.09 3.33
N GLY A 39 -12.43 12.26 3.94
CA GLY A 39 -12.02 13.43 4.71
C GLY A 39 -12.47 13.43 6.15
N SER A 40 -13.03 12.33 6.66
CA SER A 40 -13.46 12.18 8.05
C SER A 40 -12.32 12.21 9.06
N VAL A 41 -11.08 11.98 8.62
CA VAL A 41 -9.88 12.14 9.45
C VAL A 41 -9.50 13.61 9.71
N PHE A 42 -10.00 14.54 8.89
CA PHE A 42 -9.58 15.94 8.91
C PHE A 42 -10.54 16.84 9.69
N LYS A 43 -9.97 17.84 10.35
CA LYS A 43 -10.71 19.02 10.83
C LYS A 43 -10.92 20.04 9.69
N PRO A 44 -11.75 21.08 9.90
CA PRO A 44 -11.94 22.12 8.90
C PRO A 44 -10.59 22.69 8.41
N ARG A 45 -10.45 22.84 7.09
CA ARG A 45 -9.25 23.34 6.38
C ARG A 45 -8.04 22.39 6.33
N GLU A 46 -7.95 21.35 7.17
CA GLU A 46 -6.83 20.41 7.13
C GLU A 46 -6.82 19.59 5.84
N ARG A 47 -7.99 19.18 5.35
CA ARG A 47 -8.12 18.45 4.07
C ARG A 47 -7.61 19.25 2.88
N GLU A 48 -7.95 20.54 2.82
CA GLU A 48 -7.53 21.43 1.72
C GLU A 48 -6.01 21.59 1.70
N ILE A 49 -5.40 21.72 2.88
CA ILE A 49 -3.94 21.80 3.01
C ILE A 49 -3.32 20.46 2.58
N TYR A 50 -3.85 19.33 3.07
CA TYR A 50 -3.33 18.01 2.73
C TYR A 50 -3.38 17.76 1.22
N ALA A 51 -4.55 17.97 0.60
CA ALA A 51 -4.75 17.78 -0.84
C ALA A 51 -3.90 18.72 -1.71
N SER A 52 -3.41 19.84 -1.17
CA SER A 52 -2.52 20.75 -1.89
C SER A 52 -1.05 20.31 -1.90
N ILE A 53 -0.68 19.33 -1.07
CA ILE A 53 0.71 18.92 -0.84
C ILE A 53 0.92 17.44 -1.17
N TYR A 54 -0.09 16.60 -0.96
CA TYR A 54 0.04 15.14 -1.06
C TYR A 54 -1.01 14.53 -1.98
N GLU A 55 -0.57 13.53 -2.74
CA GLU A 55 -1.46 12.57 -3.37
C GLU A 55 -1.98 11.61 -2.29
N PHE A 56 -3.21 11.14 -2.46
CA PHE A 56 -3.85 10.25 -1.48
C PHE A 56 -3.32 8.82 -1.57
N GLU A 57 -2.63 8.46 -2.65
CA GLU A 57 -2.09 7.13 -2.91
C GLU A 57 -0.64 7.01 -2.43
N HIS A 58 -0.28 5.85 -1.88
CA HIS A 58 1.05 5.65 -1.31
C HIS A 58 1.60 4.25 -1.62
N GLY A 59 2.81 4.25 -2.19
CA GLY A 59 3.69 3.08 -2.26
C GLY A 59 4.82 3.21 -1.23
N GLY A 60 5.19 2.10 -0.58
CA GLY A 60 6.28 2.06 0.40
C GLY A 60 7.19 0.88 0.16
N TRP A 61 8.50 1.08 0.28
CA TRP A 61 9.52 0.05 0.08
C TRP A 61 10.58 0.15 1.17
N VAL A 62 10.87 -0.99 1.81
CA VAL A 62 11.99 -1.17 2.74
C VAL A 62 12.63 -2.55 2.48
N PRO A 63 13.86 -2.82 2.92
CA PRO A 63 14.40 -4.17 2.86
C PRO A 63 13.42 -5.18 3.48
N GLY A 64 13.09 -6.24 2.75
CA GLY A 64 12.15 -7.27 3.20
C GLY A 64 10.68 -7.02 2.91
N TYR A 65 10.25 -5.77 2.65
CA TYR A 65 8.82 -5.45 2.51
C TYR A 65 8.53 -4.34 1.51
N GLN A 66 7.39 -4.47 0.83
CA GLN A 66 6.82 -3.37 0.05
C GLN A 66 5.30 -3.39 0.16
N SER A 67 4.71 -2.20 0.07
CA SER A 67 3.29 -1.96 0.27
C SER A 67 2.76 -1.00 -0.79
N PHE A 68 1.52 -1.21 -1.20
CA PHE A 68 0.79 -0.33 -2.11
C PHE A 68 -0.63 -0.17 -1.56
N ALA A 69 -1.07 1.07 -1.43
CA ALA A 69 -2.41 1.39 -0.96
C ALA A 69 -2.99 2.53 -1.80
N GLU A 70 -4.12 2.26 -2.44
CA GLU A 70 -4.77 3.18 -3.36
C GLU A 70 -6.30 3.11 -3.21
N TYR A 71 -6.94 4.26 -3.32
CA TYR A 71 -8.38 4.40 -3.35
C TYR A 71 -8.83 4.73 -4.77
N ASP A 72 -9.67 3.88 -5.34
CA ASP A 72 -10.18 4.03 -6.70
C ASP A 72 -11.61 4.57 -6.66
N GLU A 73 -11.78 5.82 -7.08
CA GLU A 73 -13.07 6.53 -7.05
C GLU A 73 -14.12 5.93 -8.00
N ASP A 74 -13.69 5.37 -9.14
CA ASP A 74 -14.62 4.77 -10.12
C ASP A 74 -15.31 3.56 -9.48
N ILE A 75 -14.53 2.76 -8.75
CA ILE A 75 -15.04 1.56 -8.09
C ILE A 75 -15.45 1.75 -6.64
N ASP A 76 -15.20 2.91 -6.04
CA ASP A 76 -15.41 3.19 -4.61
C ASP A 76 -14.80 2.06 -3.74
N ALA A 77 -13.53 1.74 -4.00
CA ALA A 77 -12.83 0.67 -3.30
C ALA A 77 -11.42 1.11 -2.92
N VAL A 78 -10.98 0.64 -1.75
CA VAL A 78 -9.58 0.71 -1.34
C VAL A 78 -8.94 -0.64 -1.63
N VAL A 79 -7.78 -0.62 -2.27
CA VAL A 79 -6.97 -1.81 -2.51
C VAL A 79 -5.65 -1.65 -1.77
N VAL A 80 -5.38 -2.60 -0.88
CA VAL A 80 -4.12 -2.68 -0.11
C VAL A 80 -3.41 -3.97 -0.48
N ALA A 81 -2.15 -3.86 -0.88
CA ALA A 81 -1.29 -4.98 -1.21
C ALA A 81 0.01 -4.92 -0.42
N PHE A 82 0.33 -6.01 0.29
CA PHE A 82 1.60 -6.19 0.98
C PHE A 82 2.39 -7.33 0.37
N TYR A 83 3.69 -7.12 0.24
CA TYR A 83 4.64 -8.11 -0.23
C TYR A 83 5.80 -8.17 0.76
N SER A 84 6.23 -9.38 1.08
CA SER A 84 7.30 -9.63 2.05
C SER A 84 8.61 -10.05 1.38
N THR A 85 8.85 -9.51 0.17
CA THR A 85 10.09 -9.72 -0.59
C THR A 85 10.49 -8.47 -1.33
N THR A 86 11.78 -8.16 -1.34
CA THR A 86 12.37 -7.08 -2.12
C THR A 86 13.73 -7.48 -2.70
N ASP A 87 14.23 -6.71 -3.66
CA ASP A 87 15.53 -6.91 -4.29
C ASP A 87 16.21 -5.55 -4.55
N PRO A 88 17.56 -5.51 -4.68
CA PRO A 88 18.29 -4.25 -4.86
C PRO A 88 18.09 -3.61 -6.24
N LYS A 89 17.51 -4.32 -7.21
CA LYS A 89 17.31 -3.84 -8.58
C LYS A 89 15.86 -3.39 -8.85
N LEU A 90 15.00 -3.42 -7.83
CA LEU A 90 13.58 -3.08 -7.90
C LEU A 90 12.78 -3.94 -8.90
N TYR A 91 13.24 -5.14 -9.20
CA TYR A 91 12.50 -6.06 -10.07
C TYR A 91 11.19 -6.53 -9.44
N ASN A 92 11.20 -6.83 -8.13
CA ASN A 92 10.02 -7.19 -7.36
C ASN A 92 9.07 -5.99 -7.19
N TRP A 93 9.59 -4.78 -7.12
CA TRP A 93 8.77 -3.56 -7.11
C TRP A 93 8.01 -3.42 -8.43
N ASN A 94 8.73 -3.41 -9.56
CA ASN A 94 8.14 -3.28 -10.89
C ASN A 94 7.15 -4.43 -11.17
N LEU A 95 7.48 -5.65 -10.75
CA LEU A 95 6.58 -6.80 -10.89
C LEU A 95 5.28 -6.59 -10.09
N SER A 96 5.38 -6.03 -8.88
CA SER A 96 4.22 -5.76 -8.03
C SER A 96 3.34 -4.67 -8.63
N GLU A 97 3.92 -3.62 -9.21
CA GLU A 97 3.15 -2.62 -9.96
C GLU A 97 2.37 -3.25 -11.13
N ILE A 98 2.99 -4.17 -11.88
CA ILE A 98 2.31 -4.89 -12.97
C ILE A 98 1.16 -5.75 -12.43
N ILE A 99 1.38 -6.46 -11.31
CA ILE A 99 0.37 -7.30 -10.67
C ILE A 99 -0.80 -6.44 -10.17
N ASN A 100 -0.52 -5.37 -9.44
CA ASN A 100 -1.52 -4.46 -8.89
C ASN A 100 -2.35 -3.82 -10.00
N ASN A 101 -1.71 -3.33 -11.06
CA ASN A 101 -2.40 -2.83 -12.24
C ASN A 101 -3.38 -3.84 -12.86
N ARG A 102 -3.05 -5.14 -12.83
CA ARG A 102 -3.96 -6.20 -13.30
C ARG A 102 -5.12 -6.41 -12.33
N ILE A 103 -4.87 -6.36 -11.03
CA ILE A 103 -5.91 -6.45 -9.99
C ILE A 103 -6.94 -5.33 -10.20
N PHE A 104 -6.49 -4.08 -10.33
CA PHE A 104 -7.36 -2.93 -10.60
C PHE A 104 -8.20 -3.12 -11.87
N LYS A 105 -7.58 -3.53 -12.98
CA LYS A 105 -8.31 -3.81 -14.23
C LYS A 105 -9.40 -4.87 -14.07
N ILE A 106 -9.14 -5.93 -13.29
CA ILE A 106 -10.12 -6.98 -13.01
C ILE A 106 -11.27 -6.44 -12.15
N LEU A 107 -10.97 -5.66 -11.11
CA LEU A 107 -11.98 -5.06 -10.24
C LEU A 107 -12.89 -4.10 -11.02
N LYS A 108 -12.32 -3.20 -11.83
CA LYS A 108 -13.08 -2.28 -12.72
C LYS A 108 -14.01 -3.05 -13.66
N LYS A 109 -13.50 -4.10 -14.29
CA LYS A 109 -14.31 -4.93 -15.20
C LYS A 109 -15.50 -5.59 -14.48
N ARG A 110 -15.30 -6.06 -13.25
CA ARG A 110 -16.36 -6.71 -12.45
C ARG A 110 -17.44 -5.74 -11.96
N LYS A 111 -17.10 -4.49 -11.64
CA LYS A 111 -18.11 -3.48 -11.25
C LYS A 111 -18.91 -2.96 -12.44
N GLY A 112 -18.29 -2.86 -13.62
CA GLY A 112 -18.95 -2.45 -14.85
C GLY A 112 -19.75 -3.55 -15.56
N SER A 113 -19.74 -4.79 -15.04
CA SER A 113 -20.57 -5.92 -15.51
C SER A 113 -21.78 -6.09 -14.62
#